data_AF-A0A3N9X317-F1
#
_entry.id   AF-A0A3N9X317-F1
#
_cell.length_a   1.000
_cell.length_b   1.000
_cell.length_c   1.000
_cell.angle_alpha   90.00
_cell.angle_beta   90.00
_cell.angle_gamma   90.00
#
_symmetry.space_group_name_H-M   'P 1'
#
loop_
_entity.id
_entity.type
_entity.pdbx_description
1 polymer ?
#
loop_
_entity_poly.entity_id
_entity_poly.type
_entity_poly.pdbx_seq_one_letter_code
_entity_poly.pdbx_strand_id
1 'polypeptide(L)'
;MHSRVAALLTAVALVFAAVVVTAGPASAATAPCRQYVYGYGGTGNCVKAIQGIANVLSITNSARSEAGPVARDGRFGAKTQAAIIKIQRAAGIGADGYVGPQTWATLCYHGAFWGHDMQAKADYRWAKSYAC
;
A
#
# COMPACT_ATOMS: atom_id res chain seq x y z
N MET A 1 69.42 44.22 3.31
CA MET A 1 69.28 45.05 4.53
C MET A 1 67.87 45.63 4.55
N HIS A 2 67.10 45.30 5.61
CA HIS A 2 65.86 45.90 6.17
C HIS A 2 64.84 46.52 5.20
N SER A 3 63.54 46.26 5.25
CA SER A 3 62.58 45.56 6.10
C SER A 3 61.24 45.73 5.36
N ARG A 4 60.17 44.97 5.69
CA ARG A 4 58.85 45.56 6.00
C ARG A 4 57.73 44.53 6.21
N VAL A 5 57.11 44.67 7.39
CA VAL A 5 55.66 44.64 7.65
C VAL A 5 55.03 43.27 7.94
N ALA A 6 54.78 43.08 9.24
CA ALA A 6 53.75 42.23 9.81
C ALA A 6 52.34 42.77 9.48
N ALA A 7 51.35 41.89 9.28
CA ALA A 7 49.95 42.18 9.60
C ALA A 7 49.02 40.97 9.39
N LEU A 8 48.42 40.57 10.52
CA LEU A 8 46.97 40.38 10.71
C LEU A 8 46.24 39.20 10.04
N LEU A 9 45.95 38.24 10.92
CA LEU A 9 44.78 37.36 11.03
C LEU A 9 43.54 37.83 10.25
N THR A 10 42.99 36.96 9.41
CA THR A 10 41.53 36.85 9.22
C THR A 10 41.13 35.38 9.28
N ALA A 11 40.59 34.97 10.43
CA ALA A 11 39.89 33.70 10.55
C ALA A 11 38.55 33.84 9.83
N VAL A 12 38.39 33.13 8.71
CA VAL A 12 37.10 33.06 8.01
C VAL A 12 36.22 32.05 8.77
N ALA A 13 35.40 32.54 9.68
CA ALA A 13 34.34 31.75 10.29
C ALA A 13 33.22 31.53 9.25
N LEU A 14 33.19 30.35 8.63
CA LEU A 14 32.06 29.95 7.79
C LEU A 14 30.84 29.72 8.69
N VAL A 15 29.91 30.68 8.66
CA VAL A 15 28.58 30.52 9.25
C VAL A 15 27.79 29.55 8.36
N PHE A 16 27.78 28.26 8.71
CA PHE A 16 26.81 27.35 8.12
C PHE A 16 25.43 27.70 8.69
N ALA A 17 24.66 28.47 7.92
CA ALA A 17 23.23 28.64 8.17
C ALA A 17 22.58 27.26 8.06
N ALA A 18 22.21 26.67 9.20
CA ALA A 18 21.42 25.46 9.24
C ALA A 18 20.03 25.78 8.68
N VAL A 19 19.79 25.49 7.40
CA VAL A 19 18.43 25.39 6.86
C VAL A 19 17.80 24.19 7.55
N VAL A 20 17.02 24.45 8.59
CA VAL A 20 16.11 23.46 9.13
C VAL A 20 15.05 23.23 8.05
N VAL A 21 15.23 22.17 7.27
CA VAL A 21 14.16 21.65 6.43
C VAL A 21 13.09 21.15 7.39
N THR A 22 12.09 21.98 7.69
CA THR A 22 10.88 21.50 8.34
C THR A 22 10.20 20.59 7.33
N ALA A 23 10.43 19.28 7.48
CA ALA A 23 9.63 18.29 6.80
C ALA A 23 8.17 18.63 7.12
N GLY A 24 7.40 19.06 6.10
CA GLY A 24 5.97 19.29 6.25
C GLY A 24 5.33 18.04 6.84
N PRO A 25 4.19 18.16 7.55
CA PRO A 25 3.54 17.01 8.16
C PRO A 25 3.38 15.95 7.08
N ALA A 26 4.00 14.79 7.29
CA ALA A 26 3.72 13.60 6.52
C ALA A 26 2.23 13.36 6.71
N SER A 27 1.43 13.85 5.76
CA SER A 27 0.00 13.59 5.74
C SER A 27 -0.13 12.09 5.88
N ALA A 28 -0.77 11.65 6.96
CA ALA A 28 -1.11 10.24 7.11
C ALA A 28 -1.93 9.91 5.86
N ALA A 29 -1.29 9.31 4.87
CA ALA A 29 -1.89 9.06 3.58
C ALA A 29 -3.07 8.14 3.85
N THR A 30 -4.27 8.71 3.90
CA THR A 30 -5.48 7.89 3.89
C THR A 30 -5.38 7.10 2.61
N ALA A 31 -5.40 5.77 2.72
CA ALA A 31 -5.22 4.90 1.59
C ALA A 31 -6.16 5.30 0.45
N PRO A 32 -5.64 5.73 -0.72
CA PRO A 32 -6.46 6.32 -1.77
C PRO A 32 -7.45 5.32 -2.38
N CYS A 33 -7.28 4.02 -2.17
CA CYS A 33 -8.14 3.03 -2.79
C CYS A 33 -9.49 2.86 -2.08
N ARG A 34 -9.54 2.83 -0.73
CA ARG A 34 -10.78 2.52 0.00
C ARG A 34 -11.89 3.56 -0.08
N GLN A 35 -11.60 4.74 -0.64
CA GLN A 35 -12.59 5.80 -0.86
C GLN A 35 -13.46 5.54 -2.12
N TYR A 36 -13.07 4.61 -2.99
CA TYR A 36 -13.75 4.33 -4.25
C TYR A 36 -14.22 2.88 -4.35
N VAL A 37 -15.20 2.66 -5.23
CA VAL A 37 -15.72 1.33 -5.58
C VAL A 37 -14.98 0.80 -6.82
N TYR A 38 -14.52 -0.45 -6.76
CA TYR A 38 -13.89 -1.11 -7.89
C TYR A 38 -14.70 -2.33 -8.33
N GLY A 39 -14.80 -2.56 -9.63
CA GLY A 39 -15.50 -3.72 -10.18
C GLY A 39 -14.97 -4.07 -11.57
N TYR A 40 -15.73 -4.90 -12.29
CA TYR A 40 -15.35 -5.38 -13.62
C TYR A 40 -14.93 -4.24 -14.57
N GLY A 41 -13.79 -4.41 -15.24
CA GLY A 41 -13.21 -3.42 -16.15
C GLY A 41 -12.33 -2.36 -15.47
N GLY A 42 -12.32 -2.28 -14.14
CA GLY A 42 -11.42 -1.40 -13.39
C GLY A 42 -9.95 -1.75 -13.61
N THR A 43 -9.06 -0.75 -13.56
CA THR A 43 -7.62 -0.98 -13.70
C THR A 43 -6.77 -0.14 -12.74
N GLY A 44 -5.49 -0.49 -12.61
CA GLY A 44 -4.47 0.34 -11.94
C GLY A 44 -3.99 -0.21 -10.60
N ASN A 45 -3.29 0.64 -9.84
CA ASN A 45 -2.60 0.24 -8.61
C ASN A 45 -3.56 -0.23 -7.51
N CYS A 46 -4.74 0.37 -7.42
CA CYS A 46 -5.76 -0.08 -6.46
C CYS A 46 -6.31 -1.47 -6.81
N VAL A 47 -6.45 -1.80 -8.09
CA VAL A 47 -6.82 -3.16 -8.51
C VAL A 47 -5.70 -4.14 -8.21
N LYS A 48 -4.43 -3.79 -8.43
CA LYS A 48 -3.29 -4.61 -8.00
C LYS A 48 -3.30 -4.83 -6.49
N ALA A 49 -3.63 -3.80 -5.71
CA ALA A 49 -3.72 -3.90 -4.26
C ALA A 49 -4.86 -4.85 -3.83
N ILE A 50 -6.03 -4.74 -4.46
CA ILE A 50 -7.16 -5.68 -4.26
C ILE A 50 -6.71 -7.11 -4.54
N GLN A 51 -6.10 -7.36 -5.70
CA GLN A 51 -5.61 -8.69 -6.09
C GLN A 51 -4.53 -9.20 -5.14
N GLY A 52 -3.64 -8.32 -4.68
CA GLY A 52 -2.59 -8.63 -3.71
C GLY A 52 -3.16 -9.05 -2.36
N ILE A 53 -4.07 -8.24 -1.81
CA ILE A 53 -4.72 -8.51 -0.54
C ILE A 53 -5.57 -9.78 -0.66
N ALA A 54 -6.37 -9.93 -1.72
CA ALA A 54 -7.21 -11.10 -1.96
C ALA A 54 -6.45 -12.44 -1.94
N ASN A 55 -5.23 -12.45 -2.47
CA ASN A 55 -4.37 -13.65 -2.48
C ASN A 55 -3.86 -14.07 -1.10
N VAL A 56 -3.87 -13.15 -0.12
CA VAL A 56 -3.34 -13.35 1.24
C VAL A 56 -4.43 -13.23 2.32
N LEU A 57 -5.70 -13.15 1.94
CA LEU A 57 -6.82 -13.10 2.88
C LEU A 57 -6.97 -14.42 3.62
N SER A 58 -7.27 -14.30 4.90
CA SER A 58 -7.62 -15.43 5.77
C SER A 58 -8.92 -15.15 6.51
N ILE A 59 -10.01 -14.96 5.76
CA ILE A 59 -11.38 -14.90 6.33
C ILE A 59 -11.76 -16.31 6.83
N THR A 60 -11.41 -17.34 6.07
CA THR A 60 -11.29 -18.76 6.45
C THR A 60 -10.22 -19.40 5.54
N ASN A 61 -9.47 -20.42 5.97
CA ASN A 61 -8.52 -21.14 5.08
C ASN A 61 -9.20 -21.66 3.80
N SER A 62 -10.50 -21.98 3.88
CA SER A 62 -11.33 -22.44 2.76
C SER A 62 -11.61 -21.34 1.73
N ALA A 63 -11.90 -20.11 2.16
CA ALA A 63 -12.17 -19.00 1.24
C ALA A 63 -10.98 -18.69 0.31
N ARG A 64 -9.75 -18.82 0.82
CA ARG A 64 -8.53 -18.69 0.01
C ARG A 64 -8.38 -19.84 -0.99
N SER A 65 -8.61 -21.07 -0.53
CA SER A 65 -8.55 -22.27 -1.38
C SER A 65 -9.58 -22.20 -2.52
N GLU A 66 -10.78 -21.71 -2.20
CA GLU A 66 -11.87 -21.55 -3.16
C GLU A 66 -11.64 -20.38 -4.13
N ALA A 67 -11.14 -19.23 -3.65
CA ALA A 67 -10.87 -18.07 -4.51
C ALA A 67 -9.76 -18.34 -5.53
N GLY A 68 -8.75 -19.14 -5.14
CA GLY A 68 -7.58 -19.41 -5.97
C GLY A 68 -6.69 -18.17 -6.17
N PRO A 69 -5.47 -18.33 -6.69
CA PRO A 69 -4.59 -17.19 -6.95
C PRO A 69 -5.14 -16.32 -8.07
N VAL A 70 -5.41 -15.05 -7.76
CA VAL A 70 -5.77 -14.01 -8.73
C VAL A 70 -4.50 -13.38 -9.28
N ALA A 71 -4.40 -13.23 -10.59
CA ALA A 71 -3.29 -12.51 -11.22
C ALA A 71 -3.21 -11.07 -10.69
N ARG A 72 -2.00 -10.60 -10.36
CA ARG A 72 -1.74 -9.22 -9.88
C ARG A 72 -1.42 -8.27 -11.04
N ASP A 73 -2.22 -8.34 -12.10
CA ASP A 73 -2.02 -7.59 -13.34
C ASP A 73 -2.59 -6.16 -13.28
N GLY A 74 -3.37 -5.85 -12.25
CA GLY A 74 -4.04 -4.57 -12.11
C GLY A 74 -5.23 -4.41 -13.04
N ARG A 75 -5.82 -5.52 -13.51
CA ARG A 75 -7.02 -5.55 -14.34
C ARG A 75 -8.12 -6.31 -13.63
N PHE A 76 -9.24 -5.66 -13.38
CA PHE A 76 -10.36 -6.27 -12.68
C PHE A 76 -11.20 -7.06 -13.69
N GLY A 77 -10.72 -8.24 -14.04
CA GLY A 77 -11.41 -9.16 -14.93
C GLY A 77 -12.33 -10.16 -14.20
N ALA A 78 -12.91 -11.09 -14.96
CA ALA A 78 -13.84 -12.09 -14.43
C ALA A 78 -13.25 -12.92 -13.28
N LYS A 79 -11.95 -13.24 -13.33
CA LYS A 79 -11.26 -13.97 -12.25
C LYS A 79 -11.20 -13.16 -10.96
N THR A 80 -10.88 -11.86 -11.04
CA THR A 80 -10.85 -10.97 -9.88
C THR A 80 -12.26 -10.81 -9.31
N GLN A 81 -13.26 -10.60 -10.16
CA GLN A 81 -14.66 -10.49 -9.71
C GLN A 81 -15.13 -11.76 -9.00
N ALA A 82 -14.88 -12.94 -9.58
CA ALA A 82 -15.25 -14.22 -8.96
C ALA A 82 -14.59 -14.43 -7.59
N ALA A 83 -13.32 -14.02 -7.43
CA ALA A 83 -12.65 -14.06 -6.14
C ALA A 83 -13.29 -13.11 -5.11
N ILE A 84 -13.64 -11.88 -5.53
CA ILE A 84 -14.33 -10.92 -4.64
C ILE A 84 -15.70 -11.43 -4.21
N ILE A 85 -16.48 -12.03 -5.11
CA ILE A 85 -17.77 -12.65 -4.76
C ILE A 85 -17.59 -13.72 -3.68
N LYS A 86 -16.56 -14.58 -3.81
CA LYS A 86 -16.27 -15.62 -2.81
C LYS A 86 -15.87 -15.01 -1.46
N ILE A 87 -15.03 -13.99 -1.47
CA ILE A 87 -14.62 -13.24 -0.28
C ILE A 87 -15.84 -12.61 0.42
N GLN A 88 -16.73 -11.99 -0.34
CA GLN A 88 -17.95 -11.37 0.18
C GLN A 88 -18.88 -12.42 0.82
N ARG A 89 -19.08 -13.56 0.15
CA ARG A 89 -19.86 -14.69 0.69
C ARG A 89 -19.25 -15.24 1.98
N ALA A 90 -17.94 -15.45 2.00
CA ALA A 90 -17.23 -15.95 3.18
C ALA A 90 -17.29 -14.97 4.37
N ALA A 91 -17.34 -13.66 4.10
CA ALA A 91 -17.50 -12.63 5.11
C ALA A 91 -18.96 -12.36 5.51
N GLY A 92 -19.95 -13.03 4.89
CA GLY A 92 -21.37 -12.84 5.18
C GLY A 92 -21.92 -11.46 4.77
N ILE A 93 -21.31 -10.80 3.79
CA ILE A 93 -21.77 -9.51 3.25
C ILE A 93 -22.40 -9.68 1.85
N GLY A 94 -23.00 -8.62 1.32
CA GLY A 94 -23.54 -8.62 -0.05
C GLY A 94 -22.49 -9.03 -1.08
N ALA A 95 -22.80 -10.02 -1.92
CA ALA A 95 -21.86 -10.67 -2.84
C ALA A 95 -22.08 -10.23 -4.30
N ASP A 96 -21.90 -8.95 -4.56
CA ASP A 96 -22.08 -8.30 -5.87
C ASP A 96 -20.83 -8.31 -6.77
N GLY A 97 -19.68 -8.71 -6.23
CA GLY A 97 -18.39 -8.71 -6.92
C GLY A 97 -17.72 -7.35 -7.03
N TYR A 98 -18.26 -6.33 -6.35
CA TYR A 98 -17.69 -4.99 -6.27
C TYR A 98 -16.95 -4.79 -4.94
N VAL A 99 -15.82 -4.10 -5.01
CA VAL A 99 -15.03 -3.72 -3.85
C VAL A 99 -15.47 -2.33 -3.40
N GLY A 100 -16.57 -2.28 -2.65
CA GLY A 100 -17.07 -1.09 -1.96
C GLY A 100 -16.60 -1.01 -0.50
N PRO A 101 -17.11 -0.05 0.29
CA PRO A 101 -16.62 0.21 1.66
C PRO A 101 -16.63 -1.01 2.58
N GLN A 102 -17.68 -1.84 2.54
CA GLN A 102 -17.77 -3.07 3.34
C GLN A 102 -16.74 -4.12 2.88
N THR A 103 -16.60 -4.32 1.57
CA THR A 103 -15.60 -5.22 1.00
C THR A 103 -14.19 -4.75 1.37
N TRP A 104 -13.89 -3.45 1.28
CA TRP A 104 -12.61 -2.87 1.71
C TRP A 104 -12.32 -3.13 3.19
N ALA A 105 -13.29 -2.90 4.08
CA ALA A 105 -13.12 -3.20 5.50
C ALA A 105 -12.78 -4.69 5.71
N THR A 106 -13.46 -5.60 5.02
CA THR A 106 -13.17 -7.03 5.05
C THR A 106 -11.75 -7.33 4.57
N LEU A 107 -11.34 -6.77 3.43
CA LEU A 107 -10.02 -6.97 2.84
C LEU A 107 -8.91 -6.52 3.81
N CYS A 108 -9.09 -5.36 4.41
CA CYS A 108 -8.10 -4.72 5.27
C CYS A 108 -8.00 -5.35 6.66
N TYR A 109 -9.14 -5.82 7.20
CA TYR A 109 -9.20 -6.53 8.47
C TYR A 109 -8.59 -7.93 8.37
N HIS A 110 -8.96 -8.71 7.34
CA HIS A 110 -8.59 -10.13 7.24
C HIS A 110 -7.31 -10.41 6.44
N GLY A 111 -6.67 -9.40 5.86
CA GLY A 111 -5.43 -9.56 5.09
C GLY A 111 -4.19 -9.90 5.95
N ALA A 112 -4.34 -10.20 7.24
CA ALA A 112 -3.24 -10.33 8.18
C ALA A 112 -3.04 -11.78 8.68
N PHE A 113 -2.60 -12.69 7.82
CA PHE A 113 -2.07 -13.98 8.28
C PHE A 113 -0.79 -14.34 7.52
N TRP A 114 0.28 -14.54 8.29
CA TRP A 114 1.61 -14.84 7.79
C TRP A 114 1.84 -16.35 7.87
N GLY A 115 2.00 -16.98 6.71
CA GLY A 115 2.71 -18.26 6.56
C GLY A 115 4.17 -18.02 6.13
N HIS A 116 4.88 -19.08 5.75
CA HIS A 116 6.29 -19.03 5.33
C HIS A 116 6.55 -18.40 3.94
N ASP A 117 5.52 -17.90 3.24
CA ASP A 117 5.66 -17.27 1.92
C ASP A 117 6.11 -15.80 2.03
N MET A 118 7.42 -15.60 1.91
CA MET A 118 8.07 -14.30 2.00
C MET A 118 7.83 -13.40 0.77
N GLN A 119 7.45 -13.96 -0.39
CA GLN A 119 7.25 -13.19 -1.61
C GLN A 119 5.85 -12.55 -1.61
N ALA A 120 4.84 -13.31 -1.18
CA ALA A 120 3.51 -12.76 -0.88
C ALA A 120 3.56 -11.64 0.19
N LYS A 121 4.53 -11.72 1.11
CA LYS A 121 4.74 -10.69 2.15
C LYS A 121 5.20 -9.35 1.62
N ALA A 122 6.14 -9.34 0.67
CA ALA A 122 6.57 -8.10 0.04
C ALA A 122 5.41 -7.43 -0.72
N ASP A 123 4.61 -8.23 -1.41
CA ASP A 123 3.48 -7.75 -2.21
C ASP A 123 2.29 -7.29 -1.36
N TYR A 124 2.06 -7.89 -0.19
CA TYR A 124 1.04 -7.42 0.74
C TYR A 124 1.38 -6.07 1.39
N ARG A 125 2.65 -5.85 1.75
CA ARG A 125 3.04 -4.65 2.53
C ARG A 125 2.70 -3.35 1.80
N TRP A 126 3.05 -3.23 0.52
CA TRP A 126 2.72 -2.03 -0.25
C TRP A 126 1.20 -1.95 -0.49
N ALA A 127 0.55 -3.07 -0.81
CA ALA A 127 -0.88 -3.10 -1.11
C ALA A 127 -1.71 -2.65 0.08
N LYS A 128 -1.39 -3.12 1.29
CA LYS A 128 -2.06 -2.71 2.53
C LYS A 128 -1.86 -1.21 2.79
N SER A 129 -0.62 -0.72 2.73
CA SER A 129 -0.34 0.71 2.93
C SER A 129 -1.05 1.59 1.91
N TYR A 130 -1.26 1.09 0.69
CA TYR A 130 -1.91 1.83 -0.37
C TYR A 130 -3.45 1.73 -0.36
N ALA A 131 -3.99 0.68 0.27
CA ALA A 131 -5.41 0.37 0.18
C ALA A 131 -6.22 0.43 1.50
N CYS A 132 -5.58 0.39 2.68
CA CYS A 132 -6.28 0.15 3.96
C CYS A 132 -6.40 1.28 4.99
#